data_AF-A0A5N8YVX7-F1
#
_entry.id   AF-A0A5N8YVX7-F1
#
_cell.length_a   1.000
_cell.length_b   1.000
_cell.length_c   1.000
_cell.angle_alpha   90.00
_cell.angle_beta   90.00
_cell.angle_gamma   90.00
#
_symmetry.space_group_name_H-M   'P 1'
#
loop_
_entity.id
_entity.type
_entity.pdbx_description
1 polymer ?
#
loop_
_entity_poly.entity_id
_entity_poly.type
_entity_poly.pdbx_seq_one_letter_code
_entity_poly.pdbx_strand_id
1 'polypeptide(L)'
;MDCKRALEDGDGDLEKAEEFLKSAGLAAASRRATRDTNEGLVASYIHSGGRIGALVEVNCETDFVARTSEMQALTHDLAMQVAAMSPSYVNESDRPDDDDRPTEEVCLLNQTFIKDPSLRVDEVVQEVVAKMGENIRVHRFTRFALGE
;
A
#
# COMPACT_ATOMS: atom_id res chain seq x y z
N MET A 1 -3.64 23.05 7.80
CA MET A 1 -2.65 24.06 8.24
C MET A 1 -1.26 23.45 8.41
N ASP A 2 -1.06 22.18 8.05
CA ASP A 2 0.18 21.45 8.36
C ASP A 2 1.39 21.94 7.58
N CYS A 3 1.25 22.37 6.32
CA CYS A 3 2.36 22.95 5.56
C CYS A 3 2.88 24.25 6.19
N LYS A 4 1.98 25.08 6.72
CA LYS A 4 2.38 26.32 7.41
C LYS A 4 3.18 25.98 8.69
N ARG A 5 2.66 25.05 9.51
CA ARG A 5 3.36 24.60 10.73
C ARG A 5 4.71 23.99 10.39
N ALA A 6 4.79 23.13 9.37
CA ALA A 6 6.04 22.51 8.94
C ALA A 6 7.10 23.53 8.53
N LEU A 7 6.70 24.60 7.83
CA LEU A 7 7.60 25.70 7.46
C LEU A 7 7.98 26.56 8.67
N GLU A 8 7.07 26.83 9.59
CA GLU A 8 7.36 27.58 10.83
C GLU A 8 8.33 26.79 11.72
N ASP A 9 8.09 25.50 11.94
CA ASP A 9 8.94 24.62 12.75
C ASP A 9 10.30 24.33 12.07
N GLY A 10 10.34 24.36 10.74
CA GLY A 10 11.54 24.22 9.93
C GLY A 10 12.31 25.53 9.70
N ASP A 11 11.89 26.66 10.28
CA ASP A 11 12.46 27.99 10.03
C ASP A 11 12.57 28.35 8.53
N GLY A 12 11.60 27.89 7.72
CA GLY A 12 11.54 28.08 6.28
C GLY A 12 12.39 27.11 5.46
N ASP A 13 13.09 26.17 6.09
CA ASP A 13 13.82 25.09 5.42
C ASP A 13 12.85 24.06 4.81
N LEU A 14 12.85 23.98 3.49
CA LEU A 14 11.94 23.10 2.75
C LEU A 14 12.22 21.62 2.98
N GLU A 15 13.49 21.22 3.13
CA GLU A 15 13.86 19.82 3.33
C GLU A 15 13.37 19.34 4.71
N LYS A 16 13.59 20.15 5.75
CA LYS A 16 13.08 19.86 7.09
C LYS A 16 11.56 19.87 7.16
N ALA A 17 10.92 20.80 6.45
CA ALA A 17 9.47 20.86 6.39
C ALA A 17 8.88 19.61 5.72
N GLU A 18 9.51 19.12 4.65
CA GLU A 18 9.12 17.88 3.97
C GLU A 18 9.27 16.66 4.89
N GLU A 19 10.41 16.53 5.58
CA GLU A 19 10.66 15.44 6.53
C GLU A 19 9.63 15.45 7.67
N PHE A 20 9.33 16.64 8.22
CA PHE A 20 8.28 16.81 9.23
C PHE A 20 6.91 16.37 8.70
N LEU A 21 6.54 16.80 7.48
CA LEU A 21 5.26 16.44 6.88
C LEU A 21 5.16 14.93 6.62
N LYS A 22 6.24 14.29 6.19
CA LYS A 22 6.31 12.84 5.99
C LYS A 22 6.04 12.11 7.31
N SER A 23 6.76 12.46 8.37
CA SER A 23 6.58 11.87 9.70
C SER A 23 5.17 12.11 10.26
N ALA A 24 4.67 13.35 10.19
CA ALA A 24 3.34 13.70 10.66
C ALA A 24 2.23 12.99 9.86
N GLY A 25 2.42 12.83 8.56
CA GLY A 25 1.54 12.11 7.65
C GLY A 25 1.42 10.63 8.03
N LEU A 26 2.55 9.95 8.25
CA LEU A 26 2.59 8.56 8.71
C LEU A 26 1.91 8.39 10.07
N ALA A 27 2.17 9.28 11.01
CA ALA A 27 1.50 9.25 12.32
C ALA A 27 -0.03 9.45 12.19
N ALA A 28 -0.47 10.28 11.24
CA ALA A 28 -1.89 10.48 10.95
C ALA A 28 -2.51 9.26 10.25
N ALA A 29 -1.75 8.59 9.38
CA ALA A 29 -2.17 7.36 8.71
C ALA A 29 -2.49 6.25 9.72
N SER A 30 -1.61 6.01 10.68
CA SER A 30 -1.83 5.01 11.74
C SER A 30 -3.10 5.28 12.57
N ARG A 31 -3.44 6.54 12.83
CA ARG A 31 -4.66 6.92 13.57
C ARG A 31 -5.95 6.65 12.80
N ARG A 32 -5.88 6.47 11.48
CA ARG A 32 -7.04 6.22 10.61
C ARG A 32 -7.28 4.73 10.36
N ALA A 33 -6.36 3.85 10.76
CA ALA A 33 -6.42 2.41 10.47
C ALA A 33 -7.71 1.72 10.95
N THR A 34 -8.37 2.25 11.99
CA THR A 34 -9.61 1.71 12.55
C THR A 34 -10.88 2.17 11.84
N ARG A 35 -10.79 3.06 10.85
CA ARG A 35 -11.95 3.56 10.11
C ARG A 35 -12.42 2.54 9.09
N ASP A 36 -13.74 2.46 8.92
CA ASP A 36 -14.36 1.59 7.93
C ASP A 36 -13.97 2.01 6.51
N THR A 37 -13.68 1.02 5.67
CA THR A 37 -13.29 1.20 4.26
C THR A 37 -14.12 0.25 3.40
N ASN A 38 -15.22 0.78 2.85
CA ASN A 38 -16.22 0.04 2.08
C ASN A 38 -16.24 0.41 0.58
N GLU A 39 -15.48 1.44 0.19
CA GLU A 39 -15.27 1.84 -1.20
C GLU A 39 -13.87 1.37 -1.66
N GLY A 40 -13.54 1.49 -2.95
CA GLY A 40 -12.20 1.16 -3.43
C GLY A 40 -12.14 0.70 -4.88
N LEU A 41 -11.07 -0.03 -5.21
CA LEU A 41 -10.81 -0.57 -6.54
C LEU A 41 -10.43 -2.05 -6.47
N VAL A 42 -10.84 -2.78 -7.51
CA VAL A 42 -10.25 -4.08 -7.86
C VAL A 42 -9.41 -3.87 -9.11
N ALA A 43 -8.11 -4.16 -9.03
CA ALA A 43 -7.22 -4.12 -10.19
C ALA A 43 -6.77 -5.53 -10.57
N SER A 44 -6.50 -5.69 -11.87
CA SER A 44 -5.90 -6.89 -12.43
C SER A 44 -4.56 -6.56 -13.07
N TYR A 45 -3.59 -7.47 -12.93
CA TYR A 45 -2.36 -7.44 -13.70
C TYR A 45 -2.14 -8.79 -14.38
N ILE A 46 -1.92 -8.78 -15.70
CA ILE A 46 -1.61 -9.97 -16.49
C ILE A 46 -0.19 -9.79 -17.03
N HIS A 47 0.73 -10.66 -16.62
CA HIS A 47 2.12 -10.60 -17.06
C HIS A 47 2.24 -10.98 -18.54
N SER A 48 3.32 -10.53 -19.19
CA SER A 48 3.56 -10.77 -20.61
C SER A 48 3.51 -12.26 -20.95
N GLY A 49 2.77 -12.60 -22.01
CA GLY A 49 2.49 -13.98 -22.39
C GLY A 49 1.32 -14.65 -21.66
N GLY A 50 0.64 -13.97 -20.74
CA GLY A 50 -0.64 -14.40 -20.16
C GLY A 50 -0.55 -15.61 -19.23
N ARG A 51 0.66 -16.00 -18.80
CA ARG A 51 0.90 -17.17 -17.95
C ARG A 51 0.78 -16.89 -16.46
N ILE A 52 0.87 -15.63 -16.05
CA ILE A 52 0.71 -15.20 -14.66
C ILE A 52 -0.31 -14.06 -14.63
N GLY A 53 -1.26 -14.14 -13.71
CA GLY A 53 -2.25 -13.09 -13.48
C GLY A 53 -2.51 -12.88 -12.00
N ALA A 54 -2.75 -11.64 -11.59
CA ALA A 54 -3.12 -11.30 -10.23
C ALA A 54 -4.33 -10.36 -10.20
N LEU A 55 -5.18 -10.52 -9.19
CA LEU A 55 -6.24 -9.58 -8.82
C LEU A 55 -5.97 -9.08 -7.41
N VAL A 56 -6.15 -7.78 -7.18
CA VAL A 56 -6.02 -7.16 -5.86
C VAL A 56 -7.21 -6.25 -5.62
N GLU A 57 -7.81 -6.37 -4.44
CA GLU A 57 -8.83 -5.44 -3.94
C GLU A 57 -8.22 -4.54 -2.89
N VAL A 58 -8.28 -3.23 -3.13
CA VAL A 58 -7.81 -2.19 -2.18
C VAL A 58 -8.98 -1.30 -1.85
N ASN A 59 -9.31 -1.20 -0.56
CA ASN A 59 -10.41 -0.37 -0.08
C ASN A 59 -9.92 1.00 0.40
N CYS A 60 -10.80 2.01 0.29
CA CYS A 60 -10.69 3.34 0.90
C CYS A 60 -12.02 3.74 1.56
N GLU A 61 -12.07 4.93 2.18
CA GLU A 61 -13.28 5.39 2.89
C GLU A 61 -14.35 5.87 1.89
N THR A 62 -13.95 6.55 0.80
CA THR A 62 -14.90 7.14 -0.17
C THR A 62 -14.62 6.79 -1.63
N ASP A 63 -15.68 6.84 -2.47
CA ASP A 63 -15.58 6.63 -3.91
C ASP A 63 -14.82 7.77 -4.63
N PHE A 64 -14.71 8.94 -4.00
CA PHE A 64 -13.90 10.05 -4.49
C PHE A 64 -12.41 9.69 -4.50
N VAL A 65 -11.88 9.15 -3.40
CA VAL A 65 -10.48 8.68 -3.35
C VAL A 65 -10.27 7.49 -4.27
N ALA A 66 -11.23 6.58 -4.37
CA ALA A 66 -11.17 5.43 -5.28
C ALA A 66 -10.91 5.83 -6.74
N ARG A 67 -11.33 7.02 -7.18
CA ARG A 67 -11.19 7.49 -8.57
C ARG A 67 -9.94 8.35 -8.82
N THR A 68 -9.11 8.58 -7.80
CA THR A 68 -7.86 9.35 -7.96
C THR A 68 -6.81 8.58 -8.73
N SER A 69 -5.92 9.31 -9.42
CA SER A 69 -4.77 8.73 -10.11
C SER A 69 -3.86 7.95 -9.17
N GLU A 70 -3.73 8.42 -7.94
CA GLU A 70 -2.89 7.81 -6.90
C GLU A 70 -3.44 6.46 -6.46
N MET A 71 -4.75 6.37 -6.20
CA MET A 71 -5.38 5.10 -5.84
C MET A 71 -5.34 4.09 -6.99
N GLN A 72 -5.56 4.55 -8.23
CA GLN A 72 -5.45 3.72 -9.43
C GLN A 72 -4.02 3.19 -9.62
N ALA A 73 -3.02 4.05 -9.44
CA ALA A 73 -1.60 3.68 -9.52
C ALA A 73 -1.22 2.68 -8.43
N LEU A 74 -1.57 2.94 -7.16
CA LEU A 74 -1.32 2.04 -6.05
C LEU A 74 -1.91 0.65 -6.30
N THR A 75 -3.20 0.58 -6.66
CA THR A 75 -3.90 -0.70 -6.86
C THR A 75 -3.30 -1.50 -8.02
N HIS A 76 -2.91 -0.83 -9.12
CA HIS A 76 -2.21 -1.47 -10.23
C HIS A 76 -0.82 -1.99 -9.83
N ASP A 77 -0.07 -1.19 -9.09
CA ASP A 77 1.28 -1.54 -8.65
C ASP A 77 1.28 -2.70 -7.67
N LEU A 78 0.29 -2.76 -6.77
CA LEU A 78 0.07 -3.89 -5.89
C LEU A 78 -0.32 -5.17 -6.66
N ALA A 79 -1.10 -5.06 -7.74
CA ALA A 79 -1.39 -6.22 -8.59
C ALA A 79 -0.13 -6.74 -9.30
N MET A 80 0.75 -5.84 -9.76
CA MET A 80 2.05 -6.22 -10.32
C MET A 80 2.97 -6.83 -9.25
N GLN A 81 3.00 -6.25 -8.04
CA GLN A 81 3.73 -6.77 -6.87
C GLN A 81 3.30 -8.21 -6.57
N VAL A 82 1.99 -8.47 -6.44
CA VAL A 82 1.47 -9.80 -6.16
C VAL A 82 1.86 -10.78 -7.26
N ALA A 83 1.71 -10.40 -8.53
CA ALA A 83 2.09 -11.25 -9.66
C ALA A 83 3.57 -11.66 -9.64
N ALA A 84 4.45 -10.71 -9.30
CA ALA A 84 5.90 -10.90 -9.30
C ALA A 84 6.43 -11.64 -8.06
N MET A 85 5.93 -11.29 -6.87
CA MET A 85 6.50 -11.72 -5.59
C MET A 85 5.73 -12.88 -4.94
N SER A 86 4.57 -13.26 -5.48
CA SER A 86 3.78 -14.42 -5.04
C SER A 86 3.55 -14.52 -3.51
N PRO A 87 3.10 -13.44 -2.82
CA PRO A 87 2.74 -13.53 -1.41
C PRO A 87 1.61 -14.55 -1.20
N SER A 88 1.55 -15.10 0.01
CA SER A 88 0.47 -16.01 0.46
C SER A 88 -0.57 -15.29 1.32
N TYR A 89 -0.18 -14.24 2.04
CA TYR A 89 -1.01 -13.52 3.00
C TYR A 89 -0.93 -12.00 2.74
N VAL A 90 -1.95 -11.24 3.18
CA VAL A 90 -1.86 -9.77 3.11
C VAL A 90 -0.89 -9.28 4.18
N ASN A 91 -1.08 -9.72 5.42
CA ASN A 91 -0.25 -9.34 6.56
C ASN A 91 -0.01 -10.53 7.52
N GLU A 92 0.80 -10.29 8.57
CA GLU A 92 1.16 -11.29 9.58
C GLU A 92 -0.03 -11.85 10.37
N SER A 93 -1.10 -11.08 10.58
CA SER A 93 -2.27 -11.56 11.30
C SER A 93 -3.17 -12.51 10.48
N ASP A 94 -3.00 -12.54 9.16
CA ASP A 94 -3.71 -13.48 8.28
C ASP A 94 -2.96 -14.82 8.15
N ARG A 95 -1.71 -14.88 8.66
CA ARG A 95 -0.82 -16.04 8.54
C ARG A 95 -1.16 -17.09 9.61
N PRO A 96 -1.31 -18.38 9.25
CA PRO A 96 -1.43 -19.48 10.20
C PRO A 96 -0.18 -19.62 11.09
N ASP A 97 -0.39 -19.98 12.36
CA ASP A 97 0.70 -20.16 13.35
C ASP A 97 1.69 -21.28 12.99
N ASP A 98 1.32 -22.20 12.10
CA ASP A 98 2.12 -23.36 11.66
C ASP A 98 2.93 -23.12 10.37
N ASP A 99 2.79 -21.95 9.74
CA ASP A 99 3.66 -21.54 8.65
C ASP A 99 4.88 -20.82 9.22
N ASP A 100 6.09 -21.35 9.02
CA ASP A 100 7.37 -20.82 9.54
C ASP A 100 8.18 -20.02 8.49
N ARG A 101 7.66 -19.82 7.27
CA ARG A 101 8.38 -19.10 6.19
C ARG A 101 8.69 -17.64 6.56
N PRO A 102 9.76 -16.99 6.06
CA PRO A 102 10.04 -15.60 6.38
C PRO A 102 8.86 -14.67 6.01
N THR A 103 8.50 -13.75 6.91
CA THR A 103 7.35 -12.87 6.73
C THR A 103 7.46 -12.02 5.46
N GLU A 104 8.66 -11.52 5.17
CA GLU A 104 9.00 -10.79 3.97
C GLU A 104 8.86 -11.59 2.67
N GLU A 105 8.78 -12.93 2.74
CA GLU A 105 8.51 -13.78 1.57
C GLU A 105 7.00 -14.02 1.39
N VAL A 106 6.26 -14.22 2.48
CA VAL A 106 4.85 -14.68 2.42
C VAL A 106 3.81 -13.59 2.63
N CYS A 107 4.12 -12.48 3.31
CA CYS A 107 3.18 -11.41 3.60
C CYS A 107 3.40 -10.23 2.65
N LEU A 108 2.37 -9.89 1.86
CA LEU A 108 2.43 -8.80 0.87
C LEU A 108 2.91 -7.49 1.48
N LEU A 109 2.35 -7.08 2.63
CA LEU A 109 2.70 -5.81 3.27
C LEU A 109 4.15 -5.75 3.78
N ASN A 110 4.79 -6.91 4.00
CA ASN A 110 6.15 -6.99 4.50
C ASN A 110 7.20 -7.12 3.40
N GLN A 111 6.78 -7.40 2.17
CA GLN A 111 7.68 -7.50 1.03
C GLN A 111 8.33 -6.15 0.69
N THR A 112 9.53 -6.24 0.14
CA THR A 112 10.17 -5.13 -0.57
C THR A 112 9.35 -4.77 -1.82
N PHE A 113 9.19 -3.47 -2.08
CA PHE A 113 8.42 -2.99 -3.22
C PHE A 113 9.21 -3.11 -4.54
N ILE A 114 8.63 -3.78 -5.54
CA ILE A 114 9.35 -4.11 -6.79
C ILE A 114 9.78 -2.90 -7.62
N LYS A 115 9.12 -1.76 -7.48
CA LYS A 115 9.49 -0.53 -8.21
C LYS A 115 10.55 0.30 -7.47
N ASP A 116 10.62 0.16 -6.16
CA ASP A 116 11.60 0.84 -5.31
C ASP A 116 12.00 -0.07 -4.14
N PRO A 117 13.13 -0.78 -4.26
CA PRO A 117 13.57 -1.71 -3.23
C PRO A 117 14.00 -1.06 -1.90
N SER A 118 14.05 0.27 -1.83
CA SER A 118 14.31 0.98 -0.58
C SER A 118 13.10 1.04 0.35
N LEU A 119 11.91 0.71 -0.16
CA LEU A 119 10.64 0.75 0.57
C LEU A 119 10.01 -0.65 0.69
N ARG A 120 9.27 -0.85 1.78
CA ARG A 120 8.31 -1.96 1.94
C ARG A 120 6.94 -1.57 1.40
N VAL A 121 6.15 -2.58 1.05
CA VAL A 121 4.79 -2.38 0.52
C VAL A 121 3.88 -1.64 1.50
N ASP A 122 3.98 -1.92 2.81
CA ASP A 122 3.22 -1.18 3.82
C ASP A 122 3.58 0.31 3.86
N GLU A 123 4.86 0.66 3.74
CA GLU A 123 5.31 2.06 3.68
C GLU A 123 4.70 2.79 2.49
N VAL A 124 4.70 2.16 1.30
CA VAL A 124 4.05 2.72 0.10
C VAL A 124 2.55 2.95 0.33
N VAL A 125 1.85 2.01 0.95
CA VAL A 125 0.43 2.18 1.30
C VAL A 125 0.24 3.32 2.30
N GLN A 126 1.07 3.41 3.35
CA GLN A 126 0.99 4.46 4.36
C GLN A 126 1.28 5.86 3.79
N GLU A 127 2.19 5.97 2.82
CA GLU A 127 2.44 7.23 2.10
C GLU A 127 1.21 7.69 1.32
N VAL A 128 0.49 6.77 0.65
CA VAL A 128 -0.77 7.10 -0.04
C VAL A 128 -1.88 7.46 0.96
N VAL A 129 -2.00 6.76 2.09
CA VAL A 129 -2.92 7.12 3.19
C VAL A 129 -2.63 8.53 3.70
N ALA A 130 -1.35 8.86 3.93
CA ALA A 130 -0.94 10.18 4.40
C ALA A 130 -1.30 11.28 3.38
N LYS A 131 -1.09 11.00 2.09
CA LYS A 131 -1.37 11.92 0.99
C LYS A 131 -2.87 12.13 0.75
N MET A 132 -3.67 11.06 0.79
CA MET A 132 -5.10 11.10 0.53
C MET A 132 -5.93 11.52 1.76
N GLY A 133 -5.40 11.29 2.96
CA GLY A 133 -6.09 11.63 4.20
C GLY A 133 -7.23 10.68 4.58
N GLU A 134 -7.38 9.56 3.89
CA GLU A 134 -8.33 8.47 4.16
C GLU A 134 -7.58 7.19 4.54
N ASN A 135 -8.22 6.33 5.34
CA ASN A 135 -7.77 4.96 5.52
C ASN A 135 -7.79 4.22 4.18
N ILE A 136 -6.69 3.52 3.87
CA ILE A 136 -6.55 2.69 2.68
C ILE A 136 -5.95 1.37 3.13
N ARG A 137 -6.58 0.26 2.72
CA ARG A 137 -6.13 -1.09 3.07
C ARG A 137 -6.18 -2.03 1.88
N VAL A 138 -5.24 -2.96 1.84
CA VAL A 138 -5.36 -4.12 0.95
C VAL A 138 -6.33 -5.09 1.62
N HIS A 139 -7.43 -5.41 0.93
CA HIS A 139 -8.44 -6.31 1.48
C HIS A 139 -8.10 -7.78 1.22
N ARG A 140 -7.76 -8.09 -0.03
CA ARG A 140 -7.44 -9.44 -0.48
C ARG A 140 -6.76 -9.40 -1.84
N PHE A 141 -6.11 -10.49 -2.18
CA PHE A 141 -5.61 -10.73 -3.53
C PHE A 141 -5.78 -12.18 -3.93
N THR A 142 -5.62 -12.45 -5.22
CA THR A 142 -5.41 -13.81 -5.75
C THR A 142 -4.36 -13.75 -6.85
N ARG A 143 -3.57 -14.81 -6.96
CA ARG A 143 -2.57 -14.99 -8.02
C ARG A 143 -2.82 -16.33 -8.69
N PHE A 144 -2.73 -16.35 -10.01
CA PHE A 144 -2.73 -17.56 -10.82
C PHE A 144 -1.44 -17.60 -11.62
N ALA A 145 -0.85 -18.79 -11.70
CA ALA A 145 0.27 -19.08 -12.59
C ALA A 145 0.00 -20.41 -13.32
N LEU A 146 0.26 -20.43 -14.63
CA LEU A 146 0.03 -21.61 -15.45
C LEU A 146 0.96 -22.75 -15.03
N GLY A 147 0.38 -23.77 -14.41
CA GLY A 147 1.09 -24.99 -13.98
C GLY A 147 1.50 -25.00 -12.51
N GLU A 148 1.08 -24.00 -11.72
CA GLU A 148 1.14 -24.02 -10.25
C GLU A 148 -0.18 -24.52 -9.65
#